data_AF-A0AAU5WJ44-F1
#
_entry.id   AF-A0AAU5WJ44-F1
#
_cell.length_a   1.000
_cell.length_b   1.000
_cell.length_c   1.000
_cell.angle_alpha   90.00
_cell.angle_beta   90.00
_cell.angle_gamma   90.00
#
_symmetry.space_group_name_H-M   'P 1'
#
loop_
_entity.id
_entity.type
_entity.pdbx_description
1 polymer ?
#
loop_
_entity_poly.entity_id
_entity_poly.type
_entity_poly.pdbx_seq_one_letter_code
_entity_poly.pdbx_strand_id
1 'polypeptide(L)'
;MSARDADLQRAMDRAAAELARRLDPWAAGMQDPAAFAAAYLEWCAEQGLRLIPRPAPIQHATPGAPPSVEWRRAAAEIRGEDAP
;
A
#
# COMPACT_ATOMS: atom_id res chain seq x y z
N MET A 1 18.95 12.32 11.57
CA MET A 1 17.81 11.49 11.12
C MET A 1 17.11 12.25 10.00
N SER A 2 17.04 11.69 8.79
CA SER A 2 16.51 12.41 7.62
C SER A 2 14.97 12.38 7.60
N ALA A 3 14.34 13.30 6.87
CA ALA A 3 12.88 13.30 6.67
C ALA A 3 12.39 11.98 6.04
N ARG A 4 13.20 11.38 5.16
CA ARG A 4 12.94 10.08 4.56
C ARG A 4 12.92 8.94 5.59
N ASP A 5 13.82 8.99 6.58
CA ASP A 5 13.88 7.97 7.64
C ASP A 5 12.65 8.07 8.55
N ALA A 6 12.19 9.29 8.84
CA ALA A 6 10.98 9.53 9.62
C ALA A 6 9.71 9.05 8.88
N ASP A 7 9.64 9.24 7.55
CA ASP A 7 8.54 8.72 6.73
C ASP A 7 8.53 7.19 6.67
N LEU A 8 9.71 6.58 6.56
CA LEU A 8 9.83 5.13 6.58
C LEU A 8 9.38 4.55 7.93
N GLN A 9 9.83 5.14 9.04
CA GLN A 9 9.39 4.72 10.38
C GLN A 9 7.87 4.81 10.53
N ARG A 10 7.27 5.94 10.12
CA ARG A 10 5.81 6.11 10.13
C ARG A 10 5.07 5.12 9.23
N ALA A 11 5.68 4.65 8.14
CA ALA A 11 5.10 3.61 7.30
C ALA A 11 5.18 2.23 7.96
N MET A 12 6.30 1.92 8.61
CA MET A 12 6.48 0.68 9.37
C MET A 12 5.53 0.59 10.57
N ASP A 13 5.38 1.66 11.34
CA ASP A 13 4.47 1.71 12.49
C ASP A 13 3.01 1.46 12.06
N ARG A 14 2.60 2.05 10.92
CA ARG A 14 1.27 1.81 10.34
C ARG A 14 1.07 0.37 9.89
N ALA A 15 2.09 -0.24 9.28
CA ALA A 15 2.04 -1.63 8.86
C ALA A 15 1.95 -2.58 10.08
N ALA A 16 2.70 -2.30 11.15
CA ALA A 16 2.66 -3.06 12.39
C ALA A 16 1.28 -3.01 13.06
N ALA A 17 0.68 -1.81 13.15
CA ALA A 17 -0.65 -1.63 13.72
C ALA A 17 -1.74 -2.37 12.93
N GLU A 18 -1.70 -2.32 11.59
CA GLU A 18 -2.67 -3.02 10.74
C GLU A 18 -2.50 -4.54 10.81
N LEU A 19 -1.26 -5.03 10.92
CA LEU A 19 -0.99 -6.45 11.12
C LEU A 19 -1.50 -6.93 12.48
N ALA A 20 -1.22 -6.20 13.57
CA ALA A 20 -1.72 -6.51 14.90
C ALA A 20 -3.26 -6.60 14.93
N ARG A 21 -3.94 -5.62 14.31
CA ARG A 21 -5.41 -5.60 14.19
C ARG A 21 -5.98 -6.81 13.47
N ARG A 22 -5.27 -7.33 12.46
CA ARG A 22 -5.69 -8.53 11.71
C ARG A 22 -5.42 -9.82 12.46
N LEU A 23 -4.40 -9.82 13.31
CA LEU A 23 -4.03 -10.98 14.12
C LEU A 23 -4.90 -11.10 15.38
N ASP A 24 -5.49 -10.00 15.87
CA ASP A 24 -6.35 -9.95 17.06
C ASP A 24 -7.44 -11.06 17.12
N PRO A 25 -8.16 -11.41 16.04
CA PRO A 25 -9.14 -12.51 16.05
C PRO A 25 -8.50 -13.91 16.15
N TRP A 26 -7.24 -14.05 15.78
CA TRP A 26 -6.44 -15.29 15.86
C TRP A 26 -5.52 -15.31 17.08
N ALA A 27 -5.51 -14.23 17.88
CA ALA A 27 -4.67 -14.04 19.05
C ALA A 27 -5.18 -14.79 20.29
N ALA A 28 -6.12 -15.73 20.16
CA ALA A 28 -6.54 -16.59 21.26
C ALA A 28 -5.33 -17.39 21.79
N GLY A 29 -4.65 -16.85 22.81
CA GLY A 29 -3.41 -17.38 23.39
C GLY A 29 -2.15 -16.55 23.12
N MET A 30 -2.22 -15.45 22.36
CA MET A 30 -1.09 -14.56 22.11
C MET A 30 -1.11 -13.41 23.12
N GLN A 31 -0.08 -13.30 23.97
CA GLN A 31 -0.02 -12.30 25.05
C GLN A 31 0.08 -10.86 24.54
N ASP A 32 0.67 -10.64 23.35
CA ASP A 32 0.83 -9.30 22.76
C ASP A 32 0.88 -9.35 21.22
N PRO A 33 -0.24 -9.11 20.53
CA PRO A 33 -0.32 -9.07 19.06
C PRO A 33 0.51 -7.96 18.41
N ALA A 34 0.75 -6.84 19.10
CA ALA A 34 1.50 -5.71 18.57
C ALA A 34 3.01 -6.02 18.57
N ALA A 35 3.51 -6.59 19.67
CA ALA A 35 4.89 -7.06 19.75
C ALA A 35 5.18 -8.15 18.71
N PHE A 36 4.26 -9.10 18.52
CA PHE A 36 4.39 -10.11 17.47
C PHE A 36 4.42 -9.49 16.08
N ALA A 37 3.52 -8.55 15.77
CA ALA A 37 3.48 -7.89 14.47
C ALA A 37 4.77 -7.13 14.15
N ALA A 38 5.35 -6.44 15.14
CA ALA A 38 6.63 -5.76 14.99
C ALA A 38 7.77 -6.75 14.70
N ALA A 39 7.90 -7.82 15.50
CA ALA A 39 8.93 -8.84 15.33
C ALA A 39 8.81 -9.57 13.98
N TYR A 40 7.58 -9.82 13.51
CA TYR A 40 7.35 -10.44 12.21
C TYR A 40 7.78 -9.54 11.04
N LEU A 41 7.49 -8.24 11.11
CA LEU A 41 7.91 -7.29 10.08
C LEU A 41 9.43 -7.11 10.05
N GLU A 42 10.07 -7.11 11.21
CA GLU A 42 11.53 -7.11 11.34
C GLU A 42 12.14 -8.37 10.71
N TRP A 43 11.62 -9.55 11.05
CA TRP A 43 12.04 -10.82 10.42
C TRP A 43 11.86 -10.81 8.90
N CYS A 44 10.72 -10.34 8.38
CA CYS A 44 10.51 -10.20 6.93
C CYS A 44 11.57 -9.30 6.27
N ALA A 45 11.94 -8.19 6.91
CA ALA A 45 12.97 -7.30 6.42
C ALA A 45 14.36 -7.96 6.40
N GLU A 46 14.71 -8.73 7.43
CA GLU A 46 15.95 -9.53 7.48
C GLU A 46 16.02 -10.59 6.38
N GLN A 47 14.88 -11.20 6.03
CA GLN A 47 14.77 -12.14 4.91
C GLN A 47 14.76 -11.47 3.53
N GLY A 48 14.83 -10.14 3.46
CA GLY A 48 14.73 -9.37 2.21
C GLY A 48 13.31 -9.33 1.62
N LEU A 49 12.30 -9.82 2.37
CA LEU A 49 10.90 -9.79 1.97
C LEU A 49 10.34 -8.39 2.25
N ARG A 50 10.05 -7.64 1.19
CA ARG A 50 9.41 -6.33 1.32
C ARG A 50 7.90 -6.46 1.14
N LEU A 51 7.14 -5.84 2.04
CA LEU A 51 5.71 -5.67 1.85
C LEU A 51 5.49 -4.82 0.59
N ILE A 52 5.01 -5.46 -0.47
CA ILE A 52 4.53 -4.75 -1.65
C ILE A 52 3.18 -4.15 -1.25
N PRO A 53 3.00 -2.82 -1.29
CA PRO A 53 1.70 -2.23 -1.04
C PRO A 53 0.70 -2.86 -2.01
N ARG A 54 -0.48 -3.21 -1.51
CA ARG A 54 -1.52 -3.84 -2.34
C ARG A 54 -1.73 -2.93 -3.55
N PRO A 55 -1.62 -3.44 -4.80
CA PRO A 55 -1.88 -2.61 -5.97
C PRO A 55 -3.25 -1.98 -5.81
N ALA A 56 -3.37 -0.70 -6.19
CA ALA A 56 -4.65 -0.01 -6.17
C ALA A 56 -5.68 -0.90 -6.89
N PRO A 57 -6.92 -1.00 -6.38
CA PRO A 57 -7.96 -1.74 -7.07
C PRO A 57 -8.01 -1.27 -8.51
N ILE A 58 -7.81 -2.19 -9.46
CA ILE A 58 -8.02 -1.86 -10.86
C ILE A 58 -9.49 -1.48 -10.96
N GLN A 59 -9.78 -0.20 -11.19
CA GLN A 59 -11.14 0.23 -11.46
C GLN A 59 -11.52 -0.41 -12.80
N HIS A 60 -12.24 -1.53 -12.72
CA HIS A 60 -12.81 -2.15 -13.89
C HIS A 60 -13.82 -1.15 -14.47
N ALA A 61 -13.49 -0.55 -15.62
CA ALA A 61 -14.47 0.17 -16.38
C ALA A 61 -15.59 -0.81 -16.75
N THR A 62 -16.84 -0.45 -16.48
CA THR A 62 -18.00 -1.25 -16.89
C THR A 62 -17.92 -1.47 -18.40
N PRO A 63 -18.08 -2.71 -18.91
CA PRO A 63 -18.07 -2.97 -20.35
C PRO A 63 -19.08 -2.07 -21.08
N GLY A 64 -18.61 -1.34 -22.09
CA GLY A 64 -19.41 -0.38 -22.86
C GLY A 64 -19.54 1.01 -22.26
N ALA A 65 -18.99 1.27 -21.07
CA ALA A 65 -18.92 2.62 -20.54
C ALA A 65 -17.98 3.48 -21.42
N PRO A 66 -18.40 4.72 -21.75
CA PRO A 66 -17.51 5.63 -22.47
C PRO A 66 -16.27 5.95 -21.62
N PRO A 67 -15.12 6.23 -22.24
CA PRO A 67 -13.91 6.60 -21.52
C PRO A 67 -14.14 7.84 -20.66
N SER A 68 -13.61 7.80 -19.43
CA SER A 68 -13.71 8.94 -18.50
C SER A 68 -13.05 10.19 -19.10
N VAL A 69 -13.41 11.36 -18.57
CA VAL A 69 -12.80 12.63 -18.97
C VAL A 69 -11.28 12.62 -18.70
N GLU A 70 -10.86 12.03 -17.59
CA GLU A 70 -9.44 11.86 -17.25
C GLU A 70 -8.71 10.99 -18.26
N TRP A 71 -9.31 9.87 -18.69
CA TRP A 71 -8.74 9.01 -19.71
C TRP A 71 -8.61 9.75 -21.05
N ARG A 72 -9.63 10.52 -21.44
CA ARG A 72 -9.61 11.31 -22.68
C ARG A 72 -8.50 12.38 -22.65
N ARG A 73 -8.31 13.05 -21.51
CA ARG A 73 -7.23 14.03 -21.33
C ARG A 73 -5.86 13.38 -21.47
N ALA A 74 -5.61 12.28 -20.75
CA ALA A 74 -4.34 11.55 -20.84
C ALA A 74 -4.07 11.03 -22.27
N ALA A 75 -5.11 10.60 -22.99
CA ALA A 75 -4.98 10.18 -24.38
C ALA A 75 -4.63 11.35 -25.32
N ALA A 76 -5.18 12.54 -25.10
CA ALA A 76 -4.85 13.74 -25.87
C ALA A 76 -3.39 14.19 -25.64
N GLU A 77 -2.92 14.14 -24.39
CA GLU A 77 -1.52 14.42 -24.03
C GLU A 77 -0.55 13.46 -24.75
N ILE A 78 -0.86 12.16 -24.80
CA ILE A 78 -0.05 11.17 -25.51
C ILE A 78 -0.04 11.41 -27.02
N ARG A 79 -1.16 11.87 -27.59
CA ARG A 79 -1.28 12.17 -29.03
C ARG A 79 -0.64 13.49 -29.43
N GLY A 80 -0.20 14.30 -28.45
CA GLY A 80 0.34 15.63 -28.70
C GLY A 80 -0.72 16.61 -29.22
N GLU A 81 -1.99 16.37 -28.93
CA GLU A 81 -3.11 17.25 -29.32
C GLU A 81 -3.19 18.51 -28.43
N ASP A 82 -2.37 18.57 -27.36
CA ASP A 82 -2.21 19.73 -26.46
C ASP A 82 -0.91 20.53 -26.76
N ALA A 83 -0.69 20.90 -28.03
CA ALA A 83 0.33 21.90 -28.38
C ALA A 83 -0.34 23.09 -29.13
N PRO A 84 -0.05 24.35 -28.73
CA PRO A 84 -0.66 25.55 -29.29
C PRO A 84 -0.33 25.78 -30.78
#